data_AF-A0A447N2Q8-F1
#
_entry.id   AF-A0A447N2Q8-F1
#
_cell.length_a   1.000
_cell.length_b   1.000
_cell.length_c   1.000
_cell.angle_alpha   90.00
_cell.angle_beta   90.00
_cell.angle_gamma   90.00
#
_symmetry.space_group_name_H-M   'P 1'
#
loop_
_entity.id
_entity.type
_entity.pdbx_description
1 polymer ?
#
loop_
_entity_poly.entity_id
_entity_poly.type
_entity_poly.pdbx_seq_one_letter_code
_entity_poly.pdbx_strand_id
1 'polypeptide(L)'
;MNDIWWQTYGEGNCHLVLLHGWGLNAEVWHCIREELGSHFTLHLVDLPGYGRSSGFGAMTLEEMTAQVAKKRAGPGYLAWLEPGWPGGESDGAHPP
;
A
#
# COMPACT_ATOMS: atom_id res chain seq x y z
N MET A 1 -4.33 -16.23 13.19
CA MET A 1 -4.10 -15.87 11.77
C MET A 1 -3.65 -14.44 11.78
N ASN A 2 -2.46 -14.14 11.25
CA ASN A 2 -1.99 -12.76 11.16
C ASN A 2 -2.75 -12.08 10.03
N ASP A 3 -3.28 -10.89 10.28
CA ASP A 3 -4.02 -10.13 9.27
C ASP A 3 -3.27 -8.83 8.98
N ILE A 4 -3.28 -8.43 7.72
CA ILE A 4 -2.67 -7.18 7.26
C ILE A 4 -3.60 -6.03 7.65
N TRP A 5 -3.09 -5.02 8.33
CA TRP A 5 -3.88 -3.82 8.58
C TRP A 5 -4.12 -3.05 7.26
N TRP A 6 -5.39 -2.72 7.04
CA TRP A 6 -5.86 -2.09 5.80
C TRP A 6 -6.91 -1.05 6.16
N GLN A 7 -6.78 0.15 5.61
CA GLN A 7 -7.76 1.22 5.74
C GLN A 7 -8.11 1.76 4.36
N THR A 8 -9.40 1.97 4.12
CA THR A 8 -9.90 2.63 2.91
C THR A 8 -10.32 4.05 3.24
N TYR A 9 -9.97 5.01 2.39
CA TYR A 9 -10.31 6.42 2.53
C TYR A 9 -10.69 7.03 1.18
N GLY A 10 -11.70 7.89 1.16
CA GLY A 10 -12.21 8.50 -0.08
C GLY A 10 -13.25 7.65 -0.79
N GLU A 11 -13.86 8.24 -1.82
CA GLU A 11 -14.98 7.65 -2.58
C GLU A 11 -14.77 7.78 -4.10
N GLY A 12 -13.53 8.02 -4.54
CA GLY A 12 -13.21 8.15 -5.96
C GLY A 12 -13.38 6.84 -6.74
N ASN A 13 -13.75 6.94 -8.02
CA ASN A 13 -13.99 5.78 -8.89
C ASN A 13 -12.71 5.00 -9.25
N CYS A 14 -11.54 5.58 -9.01
CA CYS A 14 -10.24 4.95 -9.23
C CYS A 14 -9.63 4.53 -7.89
N HIS A 15 -9.17 3.28 -7.81
CA HIS A 15 -8.56 2.73 -6.60
C HIS A 15 -7.04 2.91 -6.61
N LEU A 16 -6.49 3.46 -5.53
CA LEU A 16 -5.06 3.66 -5.35
C LEU A 16 -4.59 2.99 -4.06
N VAL A 17 -3.65 2.06 -4.17
CA VAL A 17 -3.05 1.36 -3.02
C VAL A 17 -1.74 2.03 -2.66
N LEU A 18 -1.65 2.52 -1.42
CA LEU A 18 -0.50 3.24 -0.88
C LEU A 18 0.31 2.33 0.05
N LEU A 19 1.55 2.04 -0.36
CA LEU A 19 2.50 1.23 0.39
C LEU A 19 3.59 2.12 0.97
N HIS A 20 3.78 2.05 2.29
CA HIS A 20 4.84 2.80 2.95
C HIS A 20 6.22 2.14 2.73
N GLY A 21 7.29 2.93 2.88
CA GLY A 21 8.68 2.44 2.87
C GLY A 21 9.12 1.79 4.18
N TRP A 22 10.36 1.31 4.24
CA TRP A 22 10.93 0.60 5.39
C TRP A 22 10.89 1.41 6.70
N GLY A 23 10.51 0.74 7.79
CA GLY A 23 10.50 1.32 9.15
C GLY A 23 9.37 2.33 9.42
N LEU A 24 8.46 2.52 8.45
CA LEU A 24 7.28 3.37 8.56
C LEU A 24 6.00 2.52 8.69
N ASN A 25 4.87 3.18 8.65
CA ASN A 25 3.54 2.59 8.55
C ASN A 25 2.67 3.47 7.63
N ALA A 26 1.42 3.09 7.42
CA ALA A 26 0.43 3.80 6.61
C ALA A 26 0.21 5.27 7.01
N GLU A 27 0.57 5.67 8.23
CA GLU A 27 0.32 7.03 8.71
C GLU A 27 1.12 8.08 7.94
N VAL A 28 2.21 7.69 7.26
CA VAL A 28 3.00 8.60 6.41
C VAL A 28 2.15 9.29 5.33
N TRP A 29 1.04 8.67 4.95
CA TRP A 29 0.15 9.16 3.90
C TRP A 29 -0.93 10.12 4.42
N HIS A 30 -1.03 10.38 5.73
CA HIS A 30 -2.05 11.26 6.29
C HIS A 30 -2.02 12.68 5.72
N CYS A 31 -0.86 13.19 5.34
CA CYS A 31 -0.73 14.54 4.78
C CYS A 31 -1.32 14.68 3.38
N ILE A 32 -1.35 13.60 2.58
CA ILE A 32 -1.84 13.63 1.19
C ILE A 32 -3.17 12.89 1.01
N ARG A 33 -3.63 12.14 2.02
CA ARG A 33 -4.86 11.33 1.91
C ARG A 33 -6.10 12.18 1.63
N GLU A 34 -6.17 13.39 2.16
CA GLU A 34 -7.36 14.26 2.01
C GLU A 34 -7.47 14.79 0.58
N GLU A 35 -6.35 15.23 0.02
CA GLU A 35 -6.27 15.70 -1.36
C GLU A 35 -6.51 14.56 -2.34
N LEU A 36 -5.78 13.45 -2.21
CA LEU A 36 -5.93 12.30 -3.10
C LEU A 36 -7.27 11.59 -2.92
N GLY A 37 -7.83 11.56 -1.71
CA GLY A 37 -9.11 10.92 -1.40
C GLY A 37 -10.33 11.59 -2.04
N SER A 38 -10.17 12.83 -2.50
CA SER A 38 -11.19 13.53 -3.30
C SER A 38 -11.26 13.03 -4.75
N HIS A 39 -10.18 12.42 -5.25
CA HIS A 39 -10.07 11.92 -6.62
C HIS A 39 -10.09 10.39 -6.69
N PHE A 40 -9.56 9.71 -5.67
CA PHE A 40 -9.33 8.27 -5.63
C PHE A 40 -9.92 7.64 -4.37
N THR A 41 -10.31 6.36 -4.45
CA THR A 41 -10.46 5.51 -3.28
C THR A 41 -9.09 4.99 -2.87
N LEU A 42 -8.56 5.55 -1.78
CA LEU A 42 -7.25 5.21 -1.26
C LEU A 42 -7.33 3.98 -0.38
N HIS A 43 -6.36 3.09 -0.53
CA HIS A 43 -6.15 1.92 0.31
C HIS A 43 -4.79 2.04 0.97
N LEU A 44 -4.80 2.39 2.25
CA LEU A 44 -3.61 2.52 3.07
C LEU A 44 -3.32 1.17 3.73
N VAL A 45 -2.11 0.66 3.51
CA VAL A 45 -1.72 -0.68 3.95
C VAL A 45 -0.48 -0.60 4.80
N ASP A 46 -0.51 -1.23 5.99
CA ASP A 46 0.71 -1.50 6.75
C ASP A 46 1.31 -2.80 6.21
N LEU A 47 2.56 -2.76 5.74
CA LEU A 47 3.24 -3.94 5.20
C LEU A 47 3.35 -5.05 6.27
N PRO A 48 3.34 -6.33 5.89
CA PRO A 48 3.47 -7.44 6.82
C PRO A 48 4.74 -7.31 7.68
N GLY A 49 4.58 -7.28 9.01
CA GLY A 49 5.66 -7.10 9.98
C GLY A 49 5.89 -5.65 10.40
N TYR A 50 5.16 -4.69 9.82
CA TYR A 50 5.27 -3.26 10.10
C TYR A 50 3.99 -2.69 10.70
N GLY A 51 4.15 -1.61 11.48
CA GLY A 51 3.02 -0.88 12.06
C GLY A 51 2.08 -1.80 12.84
N ARG A 52 0.82 -1.86 12.38
CA ARG A 52 -0.25 -2.67 12.98
C ARG A 52 -0.35 -4.07 12.40
N SER A 53 0.30 -4.34 11.26
CA SER A 53 0.41 -5.66 10.62
C SER A 53 1.44 -6.52 11.35
N SER A 54 1.20 -6.81 12.63
CA SER A 54 2.10 -7.61 13.46
C SER A 54 1.92 -9.12 13.24
N GLY A 55 2.88 -9.91 13.73
CA GLY A 55 2.82 -11.38 13.70
C GLY A 55 3.44 -12.01 12.45
N PHE A 56 3.92 -11.21 11.50
CA PHE A 56 4.66 -11.71 10.34
C PHE A 56 6.16 -11.76 10.61
N GLY A 57 6.80 -12.85 10.17
CA GLY A 57 8.25 -13.00 10.22
C GLY A 57 8.95 -12.32 9.03
N ALA A 58 10.26 -12.51 8.95
CA ALA A 58 11.02 -12.13 7.76
C ALA A 58 10.45 -12.84 6.52
N MET A 59 10.26 -12.09 5.45
CA MET A 59 9.71 -12.58 4.19
C MET A 59 10.32 -11.83 3.01
N THR A 60 10.26 -12.41 1.83
CA THR A 60 10.74 -11.76 0.60
C THR A 60 9.77 -10.69 0.11
N LEU A 61 10.22 -9.84 -0.81
CA LEU A 61 9.35 -8.84 -1.44
C LEU A 61 8.20 -9.48 -2.23
N GLU A 62 8.44 -10.62 -2.90
CA GLU A 62 7.37 -11.35 -3.59
C GLU A 62 6.33 -11.88 -2.61
N GLU A 63 6.78 -12.43 -1.46
CA GLU A 63 5.88 -12.91 -0.41
C GLU A 63 5.05 -11.77 0.18
N MET A 64 5.67 -10.61 0.48
CA MET A 64 4.94 -9.42 0.92
C MET A 64 3.87 -9.01 -0.09
N THR A 65 4.28 -8.90 -1.35
CA THR A 65 3.40 -8.50 -2.45
C THR A 65 2.23 -9.47 -2.59
N ALA A 66 2.48 -10.77 -2.50
CA ALA A 66 1.44 -11.80 -2.57
C ALA A 66 0.44 -11.69 -1.40
N GLN A 67 0.90 -11.38 -0.19
CA GLN A 67 0.01 -11.21 0.96
C GLN A 67 -0.86 -9.96 0.82
N VAL A 68 -0.29 -8.83 0.38
CA VAL A 68 -1.04 -7.61 0.09
C VAL A 68 -2.05 -7.84 -1.04
N ALA A 69 -1.64 -8.54 -2.11
CA ALA A 69 -2.49 -8.85 -3.25
C ALA A 69 -3.69 -9.74 -2.87
N LYS A 70 -3.54 -10.68 -1.93
CA LYS A 70 -4.65 -11.52 -1.43
C LYS A 70 -5.76 -10.72 -0.76
N LYS A 71 -5.41 -9.62 -0.09
CA LYS A 71 -6.38 -8.78 0.62
C LYS A 71 -7.07 -7.76 -0.30
N ARG A 72 -6.44 -7.44 -1.43
CA ARG A 72 -6.96 -6.48 -2.40
C ARG A 72 -8.12 -7.08 -3.20
N ALA A 73 -9.25 -6.36 -3.24
CA ALA A 73 -10.38 -6.68 -4.10
C ALA A 73 -10.39 -5.75 -5.33
N GLY A 74 -9.84 -6.21 -6.46
CA GLY A 74 -10.01 -5.55 -7.78
C GLY A 74 -8.79 -4.81 -8.35
N PRO A 75 -8.91 -4.24 -9.56
CA PRO A 75 -7.87 -3.44 -10.22
C PRO A 75 -7.62 -2.11 -9.47
N GLY A 76 -6.42 -1.55 -9.59
CA GLY A 76 -5.93 -0.50 -8.72
C GLY A 76 -4.43 -0.29 -8.89
N TYR A 77 -4.03 0.97 -8.84
CA TYR A 77 -2.64 1.40 -9.01
C TYR A 77 -1.88 1.22 -7.70
N LEU A 78 -0.60 0.88 -7.78
CA LEU A 78 0.30 0.78 -6.63
C LEU A 78 1.19 2.02 -6.60
N ALA A 79 1.20 2.72 -5.47
CA ALA A 79 2.14 3.80 -5.22
C ALA A 79 2.95 3.48 -3.96
N TRP A 80 4.27 3.51 -4.09
CA TRP A 80 5.23 3.21 -3.03
C TRP A 80 6.09 4.44 -2.76
N LEU A 81 6.30 4.79 -1.49
CA LEU A 81 7.24 5.83 -1.07
C LEU A 81 8.62 5.22 -0.80
N GLU A 82 9.50 5.28 -1.80
CA GLU A 82 10.94 5.08 -1.59
C GLU A 82 11.52 6.44 -1.12
N PRO A 83 12.45 6.48 -0.14
CA PRO A 83 13.15 7.72 0.20
C PRO A 83 13.93 8.23 -1.02
N GLY A 84 13.36 9.20 -1.73
CA GLY A 84 13.95 9.85 -2.92
C GLY A 84 13.17 9.74 -4.24
N TRP A 85 11.97 9.15 -4.28
CA TRP A 85 11.21 9.01 -5.52
C TRP A 85 10.23 10.19 -5.78
N PRO A 86 10.36 10.96 -6.88
CA PRO A 86 9.55 12.15 -7.14
C PRO A 86 8.20 11.88 -7.83
N GLY A 87 7.72 10.63 -7.86
CA GLY A 87 6.46 10.27 -8.52
C GLY A 87 6.69 9.72 -9.93
N GLY A 88 6.37 8.44 -10.10
CA GLY A 88 6.43 7.73 -11.37
C GLY A 88 5.51 6.54 -11.25
N GLU A 89 4.46 6.53 -12.07
CA GLU A 89 3.52 5.42 -12.24
C GLU A 89 4.30 4.12 -12.51
N SER A 90 4.18 3.14 -11.61
CA SER A 90 4.53 1.76 -11.94
C SER A 90 3.31 1.11 -12.60
N ASP A 91 3.18 1.35 -13.90
CA ASP A 91 2.32 0.53 -14.75
C ASP A 91 3.08 -0.74 -15.11
N GLY A 92 2.45 -1.90 -14.94
CA GLY A 92 2.93 -3.16 -15.50
C GLY A 92 3.74 -4.05 -14.56
N ALA A 93 3.11 -5.17 -14.22
CA ALA A 93 3.78 -6.38 -13.80
C ALA A 93 4.86 -6.79 -14.82
N HIS A 94 6.12 -6.88 -14.40
CA HIS A 94 7.14 -7.78 -14.97
C HIS A 94 8.31 -7.93 -13.97
N PRO A 95 8.43 -9.05 -13.25
CA PRO A 95 9.74 -9.50 -12.78
C PRO A 95 10.49 -10.22 -13.92
N PRO A 96 11.83 -10.31 -13.87
CA PRO A 96 12.60 -11.21 -14.74
C PRO A 96 12.20 -12.68 -14.56
#